data_AF-A0AAD7J9U3-F1
#
_entry.id   AF-A0AAD7J9U3-F1
#
_cell.length_a   1.000
_cell.length_b   1.000
_cell.length_c   1.000
_cell.angle_alpha   90.00
_cell.angle_beta   90.00
_cell.angle_gamma   90.00
#
_symmetry.space_group_name_H-M   'P 1'
#
loop_
_entity.id
_entity.type
_entity.pdbx_description
1 polymer ?
#
loop_
_entity_poly.entity_id
_entity_poly.type
_entity_poly.pdbx_seq_one_letter_code
_entity_poly.pdbx_strand_id
1 'polypeptide(L)'
;MGIDANDPLVQLKITSATCSFCALGATVYRLYKRQVRLGADDVWALFAFVVQIIQVAAVFLHIPGPNNLSKTTRIAVPYLMGTTFYATVWASRLSILFSIVRIDPSVERRRRLFWVAAAFVATALFLIGQLLWICEARPSWKNVEHPQCALPLQVAICQFVTDIISDSILLFAPLLLFRDLLDKSLRRKLSLIFSTCVVTTIVSLVHAAFLLRNSGINIAISATVEGCLSLIVANIPVININDRYW
;
A
#
# COMPACT_ATOMS: atom_id res chain seq x y z
N MET A 1 -15.94 9.04 30.96
CA MET A 1 -16.04 7.96 29.95
C MET A 1 -14.63 7.44 29.72
N GLY A 2 -14.30 6.27 30.28
CA GLY A 2 -13.02 5.63 30.02
C GLY A 2 -12.99 5.12 28.59
N ILE A 3 -11.91 5.39 27.88
CA ILE A 3 -11.66 4.79 26.56
C ILE A 3 -11.37 3.31 26.82
N ASP A 4 -12.24 2.40 26.37
CA ASP A 4 -11.95 0.97 26.42
C ASP A 4 -10.94 0.63 25.32
N ALA A 5 -9.69 0.40 25.71
CA ALA A 5 -8.61 0.05 24.80
C ALA A 5 -8.77 -1.33 24.15
N ASN A 6 -9.73 -2.14 24.62
CA ASN A 6 -10.05 -3.45 24.06
C ASN A 6 -11.13 -3.40 22.97
N ASP A 7 -11.75 -2.24 22.73
CA ASP A 7 -12.70 -2.08 21.62
C ASP A 7 -11.93 -2.14 20.27
N PRO A 8 -12.22 -3.10 19.37
CA PRO A 8 -11.55 -3.22 18.07
C PRO A 8 -11.68 -1.95 17.21
N LEU A 9 -12.71 -1.14 17.42
CA LEU A 9 -12.92 0.13 16.72
C LEU A 9 -11.93 1.20 17.21
N VAL A 10 -11.69 1.24 18.52
CA VAL A 10 -10.69 2.13 19.14
C VAL A 10 -9.28 1.72 18.69
N GLN A 11 -9.00 0.41 18.67
CA GLN A 11 -7.73 -0.11 18.15
C GLN A 11 -7.49 0.30 16.71
N LEU A 12 -8.50 0.18 15.83
CA LEU A 12 -8.39 0.63 14.43
C LEU A 12 -8.00 2.11 14.32
N LYS A 13 -8.58 3.00 15.14
CA LYS A 13 -8.23 4.44 15.14
C LYS A 13 -6.80 4.68 15.60
N ILE A 14 -6.39 4.05 16.70
CA ILE A 14 -5.05 4.22 17.27
C ILE A 14 -4.00 3.69 16.28
N THR A 15 -4.22 2.49 15.73
CA THR A 15 -3.32 1.90 14.74
C THR A 15 -3.26 2.75 13.48
N SER A 16 -4.41 3.18 12.95
CA SER A 16 -4.44 4.03 11.75
C SER A 16 -3.70 5.35 11.96
N ALA A 17 -3.93 6.04 13.07
CA ALA A 17 -3.27 7.31 13.37
C ALA A 17 -1.75 7.14 13.53
N THR A 18 -1.33 6.12 14.29
CA THR A 18 0.09 5.88 14.60
C THR A 18 0.87 5.46 13.36
N CYS A 19 0.36 4.45 12.63
CA CYS A 19 1.03 3.95 11.43
C CYS A 19 1.03 5.01 10.31
N SER A 20 -0.06 5.74 10.14
CA SER A 20 -0.12 6.79 9.12
C SER A 20 0.79 7.96 9.46
N PHE A 21 0.91 8.37 10.73
CA PHE A 21 1.86 9.41 11.12
C PHE A 21 3.30 9.05 10.72
N CYS A 22 3.74 7.83 11.00
CA CYS A 22 5.05 7.34 10.58
C CYS A 22 5.21 7.31 9.06
N ALA A 23 4.20 6.83 8.32
CA ALA A 23 4.22 6.73 6.87
C ALA A 23 4.24 8.09 6.16
N LEU A 24 3.39 9.01 6.63
CA LEU A 24 3.33 10.39 6.13
C LEU A 24 4.63 11.13 6.45
N GLY A 25 5.14 11.00 7.68
CA GLY A 25 6.42 11.60 8.09
C GLY A 25 7.60 11.10 7.24
N ALA A 26 7.67 9.80 6.96
CA ALA A 26 8.68 9.23 6.07
C ALA A 26 8.58 9.81 4.64
N THR A 27 7.37 9.99 4.12
CA THR A 27 7.17 10.54 2.78
C THR A 27 7.54 12.02 2.71
N VAL A 28 7.17 12.81 3.73
CA VAL A 28 7.58 14.22 3.83
C VAL A 28 9.10 14.34 3.92
N TYR A 29 9.75 13.52 4.74
CA TYR A 29 11.21 13.54 4.86
C TYR A 29 11.90 13.18 3.53
N ARG A 30 11.38 12.18 2.80
CA ARG A 30 11.84 11.85 1.44
C ARG A 30 11.73 13.05 0.49
N LEU A 31 10.58 13.71 0.45
CA LEU A 31 10.34 14.85 -0.45
C LEU A 31 11.21 16.05 -0.06
N TYR A 32 11.40 16.30 1.25
CA TYR A 32 12.29 17.34 1.76
C TYR A 32 13.73 17.12 1.32
N LYS A 33 14.24 15.89 1.45
CA LYS A 33 15.59 15.54 1.01
C LYS A 33 15.79 15.72 -0.50
N ARG A 34 14.73 15.53 -1.30
CA ARG A 34 14.76 15.54 -2.77
C ARG A 34 14.21 16.79 -3.43
N GLN A 35 14.05 17.89 -2.70
CA GLN A 35 13.45 19.14 -3.19
C GLN A 35 14.01 19.64 -4.54
N VAL A 36 15.26 19.32 -4.87
CA VAL A 36 15.94 19.80 -6.09
C VAL A 36 15.80 18.85 -7.29
N ARG A 37 15.52 17.55 -7.09
CA ARG A 37 15.49 16.54 -8.18
C ARG A 37 14.37 15.51 -8.04
N LEU A 38 13.14 15.99 -8.14
CA LEU A 38 11.93 15.15 -8.15
C LEU A 38 11.94 14.20 -9.36
N GLY A 39 11.73 12.91 -9.10
CA GLY A 39 11.56 11.89 -10.13
C GLY A 39 10.12 11.39 -10.22
N ALA A 40 9.84 10.58 -11.24
CA ALA A 40 8.54 9.91 -11.39
C ALA A 40 8.20 9.02 -10.17
N ASP A 41 9.21 8.48 -9.48
CA ASP A 41 9.04 7.74 -8.24
C ASP A 41 8.50 8.60 -7.09
N ASP A 42 8.88 9.87 -7.03
CA ASP A 42 8.40 10.81 -6.00
C ASP A 42 6.94 11.23 -6.26
N VAL A 43 6.49 11.25 -7.52
CA VAL A 43 5.08 11.48 -7.88
C VAL A 43 4.19 10.35 -7.38
N TRP A 44 4.59 9.09 -7.57
CA TRP A 44 3.84 7.95 -7.06
C TRP A 44 3.83 7.89 -5.53
N ALA A 45 4.91 8.29 -4.88
CA ALA A 45 4.97 8.41 -3.42
C ALA A 45 4.05 9.52 -2.88
N LEU A 46 4.00 10.67 -3.56
CA LEU A 46 3.07 11.75 -3.23
C LEU A 46 1.61 11.32 -3.46
N PHE A 47 1.34 10.60 -4.55
CA PHE A 47 0.02 10.04 -4.80
C PHE A 47 -0.40 9.08 -3.68
N ALA A 48 0.47 8.14 -3.29
CA ALA A 48 0.24 7.24 -2.16
C ALA A 48 0.01 8.00 -0.83
N PHE A 49 0.76 9.09 -0.60
CA PHE A 49 0.58 9.97 0.56
C PHE A 49 -0.81 10.60 0.61
N VAL A 50 -1.29 11.17 -0.52
CA VAL A 50 -2.62 11.79 -0.59
C VAL A 50 -3.70 10.74 -0.38
N VAL A 51 -3.57 9.58 -1.03
CA VAL A 51 -4.51 8.46 -0.87
C VAL A 51 -4.54 7.95 0.57
N GLN A 52 -3.38 7.87 1.23
CA GLN A 52 -3.30 7.47 2.65
C GLN A 52 -4.02 8.47 3.57
N ILE A 53 -3.96 9.78 3.31
CA ILE A 53 -4.73 10.77 4.07
C ILE A 53 -6.24 10.52 3.91
N ILE A 54 -6.69 10.23 2.69
CA ILE A 54 -8.09 9.89 2.41
C ILE A 54 -8.49 8.61 3.15
N GLN A 55 -7.61 7.60 3.18
CA GLN A 55 -7.84 6.36 3.92
C GLN A 55 -8.01 6.61 5.43
N VAL A 56 -7.15 7.45 6.02
CA VAL A 56 -7.27 7.85 7.43
C VAL A 56 -8.62 8.51 7.67
N ALA A 57 -9.00 9.49 6.85
CA ALA A 57 -10.30 10.14 6.96
C ALA A 57 -11.46 9.12 6.87
N ALA A 58 -11.39 8.16 5.96
CA ALA A 58 -12.37 7.09 5.82
C ALA A 58 -12.48 6.22 7.08
N VAL A 59 -11.35 5.83 7.69
CA VAL A 59 -11.32 5.05 8.93
C VAL A 59 -12.00 5.81 10.08
N PHE A 60 -11.72 7.10 10.23
CA PHE A 60 -12.36 7.91 11.27
C PHE A 60 -13.87 8.11 11.02
N LEU A 61 -14.33 8.06 9.77
CA LEU A 61 -15.75 8.12 9.39
C LEU A 61 -16.49 6.78 9.49
N HIS A 62 -15.78 5.64 9.49
CA HIS A 62 -16.39 4.30 9.51
C HIS A 62 -17.08 3.96 10.85
N ILE A 63 -16.75 4.69 11.91
CA ILE A 63 -17.08 4.31 13.29
C ILE A 63 -18.13 5.28 13.85
N PRO A 64 -19.23 4.79 14.46
CA PRO A 64 -20.29 5.64 14.96
C PRO A 64 -19.79 6.52 16.12
N GLY A 65 -19.66 7.82 15.88
CA GLY A 65 -19.95 8.81 16.90
C GLY A 65 -21.48 9.00 17.03
N PRO A 66 -21.98 9.76 18.02
CA PRO A 66 -23.42 10.00 18.23
C PRO A 66 -24.14 10.72 17.07
N ASN A 67 -23.44 10.94 15.95
CA ASN A 67 -23.96 11.66 14.80
C ASN A 67 -24.57 10.69 13.79
N ASN A 68 -25.85 10.91 13.49
CA ASN A 68 -26.64 10.24 12.47
C ASN A 68 -26.02 10.44 11.07
N LEU A 69 -24.95 9.70 10.74
CA LEU A 69 -24.39 9.66 9.40
C LEU A 69 -25.44 9.12 8.41
N SER A 70 -25.60 9.82 7.29
CA SER A 70 -26.49 9.41 6.19
C SER A 70 -26.16 8.00 5.70
N LYS A 71 -27.19 7.24 5.29
CA LYS A 71 -27.04 5.89 4.72
C LYS A 71 -26.01 5.85 3.58
N THR A 72 -25.97 6.91 2.76
CA THR A 72 -25.02 7.06 1.66
C THR A 72 -23.57 7.10 2.15
N THR A 73 -23.29 7.83 3.23
CA THR A 73 -21.94 7.93 3.81
C THR A 73 -21.51 6.59 4.41
N ARG A 74 -22.41 5.89 5.10
CA ARG A 74 -22.12 4.56 5.68
C ARG A 74 -21.73 3.53 4.62
N ILE A 75 -22.35 3.60 3.43
CA ILE A 75 -22.04 2.72 2.29
C ILE A 75 -20.76 3.17 1.57
N ALA A 76 -20.52 4.48 1.45
CA ALA A 76 -19.35 5.01 0.75
C ALA A 76 -18.03 4.74 1.47
N VAL A 77 -18.02 4.72 2.80
CA VAL A 77 -16.79 4.55 3.59
C VAL A 77 -16.07 3.22 3.33
N PRO A 78 -16.73 2.04 3.34
CA PRO A 78 -16.09 0.77 2.99
C PRO A 78 -15.49 0.75 1.58
N TYR A 79 -16.17 1.35 0.60
CA TYR A 79 -15.64 1.50 -0.75
C TYR A 79 -14.38 2.37 -0.76
N LEU A 80 -14.41 3.49 -0.05
CA LEU A 80 -13.27 4.39 0.07
C LEU A 80 -12.10 3.69 0.75
N MET A 81 -12.32 2.97 1.86
CA MET A 81 -11.29 2.20 2.55
C MET A 81 -10.65 1.15 1.65
N GLY A 82 -11.44 0.34 0.95
CA GLY A 82 -10.90 -0.71 0.06
C GLY A 82 -10.15 -0.13 -1.16
N THR A 83 -10.71 0.88 -1.82
CA THR A 83 -10.08 1.50 -3.00
C THR A 83 -8.79 2.25 -2.64
N THR A 84 -8.80 3.01 -1.54
CA THR A 84 -7.60 3.70 -1.04
C THR A 84 -6.52 2.72 -0.59
N PHE A 85 -6.88 1.60 0.03
CA PHE A 85 -5.92 0.54 0.37
C PHE A 85 -5.17 0.03 -0.86
N TYR A 86 -5.89 -0.42 -1.90
CA TYR A 86 -5.26 -0.90 -3.14
C TYR A 86 -4.42 0.21 -3.79
N ALA A 87 -4.96 1.43 -3.87
CA ALA A 87 -4.25 2.55 -4.47
C ALA A 87 -2.95 2.88 -3.71
N THR A 88 -2.95 2.89 -2.38
CA THR A 88 -1.73 3.14 -1.57
C THR A 88 -0.69 2.05 -1.78
N VAL A 89 -1.09 0.78 -1.67
CA VAL A 89 -0.16 -0.36 -1.77
C VAL A 89 0.47 -0.42 -3.17
N TRP A 90 -0.34 -0.34 -4.22
CA TRP A 90 0.16 -0.40 -5.60
C TRP A 90 0.95 0.85 -6.00
N ALA A 91 0.56 2.04 -5.54
CA ALA A 91 1.34 3.26 -5.76
C ALA A 91 2.71 3.20 -5.05
N SER A 92 2.78 2.62 -3.86
CA SER A 92 4.04 2.40 -3.14
C SER A 92 4.98 1.48 -3.92
N ARG A 93 4.45 0.38 -4.48
CA ARG A 93 5.20 -0.53 -5.36
C ARG A 93 5.65 0.13 -6.66
N LEU A 94 4.81 0.96 -7.27
CA LEU A 94 5.19 1.77 -8.43
C LEU A 94 6.30 2.76 -8.09
N SER A 95 6.25 3.44 -6.95
CA SER A 95 7.34 4.30 -6.47
C SER A 95 8.67 3.53 -6.39
N ILE A 96 8.68 2.31 -5.85
CA ILE A 96 9.88 1.46 -5.80
C ILE A 96 10.35 1.10 -7.22
N LEU A 97 9.43 0.67 -8.10
CA LEU A 97 9.74 0.31 -9.48
C LEU A 97 10.36 1.48 -10.26
N PHE A 98 9.78 2.67 -10.18
CA PHE A 98 10.32 3.87 -10.82
C PHE A 98 11.67 4.29 -10.21
N SER A 99 11.91 4.03 -8.93
CA SER A 99 13.22 4.21 -8.32
C SER A 99 14.26 3.29 -8.97
N ILE A 100 13.89 2.03 -9.28
CA ILE A 100 14.76 1.08 -10.00
C ILE A 100 14.99 1.54 -11.44
N VAL A 101 13.94 1.95 -12.16
CA VAL A 101 14.03 2.48 -13.55
C VAL A 101 15.02 3.64 -13.64
N ARG A 102 15.01 4.54 -12.65
CA ARG A 102 15.89 5.71 -12.60
C ARG A 102 17.37 5.31 -12.40
N ILE A 103 17.64 4.26 -11.62
CA ILE A 103 19.01 3.77 -11.33
C ILE A 103 19.56 2.96 -12.51
N ASP A 104 18.70 2.28 -13.26
CA ASP A 104 19.09 1.43 -14.37
C ASP A 104 19.78 2.23 -15.50
N PRO A 105 21.01 1.90 -15.93
CA PRO A 105 21.70 2.62 -17.00
C PRO A 105 21.27 2.19 -18.42
N SER A 106 20.62 1.03 -18.60
CA SER A 106 20.32 0.47 -19.92
C SER A 106 18.93 0.86 -20.44
N VAL A 107 18.85 1.29 -21.70
CA VAL A 107 17.61 1.81 -22.30
C VAL A 107 16.59 0.69 -22.55
N GLU A 108 17.05 -0.49 -22.97
CA GLU A 108 16.22 -1.65 -23.26
C GLU A 108 15.55 -2.19 -21.98
N ARG A 109 16.30 -2.26 -20.87
CA ARG A 109 15.76 -2.73 -19.58
C ARG A 109 14.82 -1.71 -18.98
N ARG A 110 15.10 -0.40 -19.08
CA ARG A 110 14.14 0.66 -18.75
C ARG A 110 12.82 0.46 -19.49
N ARG A 111 12.85 0.20 -20.81
CA ARG A 111 11.63 -0.07 -21.60
C ARG A 111 10.86 -1.27 -21.09
N ARG A 112 11.54 -2.36 -20.69
CA ARG A 112 10.89 -3.53 -20.07
C ARG A 112 10.27 -3.19 -18.71
N LEU A 113 10.96 -2.42 -17.88
CA LEU A 113 10.45 -1.98 -16.58
C LEU A 113 9.23 -1.06 -16.72
N PHE A 114 9.15 -0.24 -17.78
CA PHE A 114 7.94 0.52 -18.09
C PHE A 114 6.75 -0.40 -18.44
N TRP A 115 6.97 -1.50 -19.16
CA TRP A 115 5.93 -2.51 -19.39
C TRP A 115 5.49 -3.19 -18.08
N VAL A 116 6.43 -3.48 -17.18
CA VAL A 116 6.12 -3.99 -15.84
C VAL A 116 5.30 -2.96 -15.05
N ALA A 117 5.62 -1.67 -15.14
CA ALA A 117 4.87 -0.60 -14.49
C ALA A 117 3.44 -0.52 -15.04
N ALA A 118 3.26 -0.64 -16.35
CA ALA A 118 1.95 -0.70 -16.98
C ALA A 118 1.14 -1.93 -16.49
N ALA A 119 1.80 -3.09 -16.35
CA ALA A 119 1.18 -4.29 -15.79
C ALA A 119 0.77 -4.08 -14.32
N PHE A 120 1.57 -3.40 -13.50
CA PHE A 120 1.23 -3.09 -12.12
C PHE A 120 -0.01 -2.18 -12.02
N VAL A 121 -0.07 -1.14 -12.85
CA VAL A 121 -1.26 -0.27 -12.93
C VAL A 121 -2.48 -1.06 -13.38
N ALA A 122 -2.34 -1.92 -14.40
CA ALA A 122 -3.44 -2.76 -14.87
C ALA A 122 -3.94 -3.72 -13.78
N THR A 123 -3.05 -4.36 -13.03
CA THR A 123 -3.42 -5.21 -11.89
C THR A 123 -4.10 -4.44 -10.78
N ALA A 124 -3.61 -3.24 -10.44
CA ALA A 124 -4.25 -2.38 -9.44
C ALA A 124 -5.69 -2.01 -9.84
N LEU A 125 -5.89 -1.61 -11.10
CA LEU A 125 -7.22 -1.28 -11.64
C LEU A 125 -8.12 -2.52 -11.69
N PHE A 126 -7.57 -3.68 -12.03
CA PHE A 126 -8.30 -4.95 -12.02
C PHE A 126 -8.79 -5.32 -10.62
N LEU A 127 -7.93 -5.25 -9.60
CA LEU A 127 -8.31 -5.56 -8.22
C LEU A 127 -9.34 -4.57 -7.66
N ILE A 128 -9.17 -3.27 -7.94
CA ILE A 128 -10.17 -2.24 -7.61
C ILE A 128 -11.51 -2.54 -8.32
N GLY A 129 -11.47 -2.89 -9.60
CA GLY A 129 -12.64 -3.27 -10.37
C GLY A 129 -13.34 -4.50 -9.79
N GLN A 130 -12.59 -5.54 -9.40
CA GLN A 130 -13.12 -6.73 -8.75
C GLN A 130 -13.81 -6.41 -7.42
N LEU A 131 -13.20 -5.56 -6.59
CA LEU A 131 -13.79 -5.07 -5.34
C LEU A 131 -15.15 -4.42 -5.62
N LEU A 132 -15.18 -3.43 -6.53
CA LEU A 132 -16.40 -2.69 -6.85
C LEU A 132 -17.48 -3.60 -7.42
N TRP A 133 -17.13 -4.48 -8.35
CA TRP A 133 -18.06 -5.42 -8.98
C TRP A 133 -18.74 -6.35 -7.99
N ILE A 134 -17.95 -6.95 -7.10
CA ILE A 134 -18.45 -7.94 -6.13
C ILE A 134 -19.28 -7.28 -5.04
N CYS A 135 -18.81 -6.13 -4.54
CA CYS A 135 -19.54 -5.41 -3.51
C CYS A 135 -20.86 -4.83 -4.03
N GLU A 136 -20.93 -4.47 -5.32
CA GLU A 136 -22.18 -4.01 -5.93
C GLU A 136 -23.14 -5.16 -6.22
N ALA A 137 -22.64 -6.31 -6.69
CA ALA A 137 -23.45 -7.49 -6.99
C ALA A 137 -24.17 -8.10 -5.76
N ARG A 138 -23.70 -7.82 -4.54
CA ARG A 138 -24.26 -8.36 -3.29
C ARG A 138 -24.75 -7.24 -2.38
N PRO A 139 -25.96 -6.70 -2.51
CA PRO A 139 -26.40 -5.55 -1.72
C PRO A 139 -26.71 -5.86 -0.24
N SER A 140 -26.70 -7.13 0.18
CA SER A 140 -27.08 -7.55 1.54
C SER A 140 -26.24 -6.90 2.65
N TRP A 141 -24.96 -6.62 2.41
CA TRP A 141 -24.08 -5.95 3.37
C TRP A 141 -24.37 -4.45 3.53
N LYS A 142 -25.16 -3.83 2.63
CA LYS A 142 -25.46 -2.38 2.68
C LYS A 142 -26.49 -2.01 3.75
N ASN A 143 -27.18 -3.01 4.32
CA ASN A 143 -28.27 -2.80 5.30
C ASN A 143 -27.92 -3.21 6.73
N VAL A 144 -26.73 -3.78 6.98
CA VAL A 144 -26.29 -4.11 8.34
C VAL A 144 -25.79 -2.87 9.08
N GLU A 145 -25.84 -2.90 10.42
CA GLU A 145 -25.47 -1.77 11.30
C GLU A 145 -24.02 -1.30 11.08
N HIS A 146 -23.13 -2.24 10.75
CA HIS A 146 -21.74 -2.00 10.35
C HIS A 146 -21.50 -2.55 8.93
N PRO A 147 -21.78 -1.77 7.88
CA PRO A 147 -21.65 -2.24 6.51
C PRO A 147 -20.18 -2.51 6.18
N GLN A 148 -19.85 -3.79 5.98
CA GLN A 148 -18.56 -4.23 5.46
C GLN A 148 -18.82 -5.25 4.35
N CYS A 149 -18.24 -4.99 3.18
CA CYS A 149 -18.33 -5.93 2.06
C CYS A 149 -17.44 -7.14 2.34
N ALA A 150 -18.04 -8.33 2.42
CA ALA A 150 -17.29 -9.57 2.54
C ALA A 150 -16.78 -10.01 1.15
N LEU A 151 -15.47 -9.87 0.92
CA LEU A 151 -14.85 -10.36 -0.30
C LEU A 151 -14.81 -11.89 -0.29
N PRO A 152 -15.10 -12.56 -1.42
CA PRO A 152 -15.03 -14.00 -1.52
C PRO A 152 -13.57 -14.48 -1.52
N LEU A 153 -13.36 -15.72 -1.07
CA LEU A 153 -12.06 -16.37 -0.94
C LEU A 153 -11.19 -16.27 -2.22
N GLN A 154 -11.83 -16.36 -3.38
CA GLN A 154 -11.14 -16.31 -4.68
C GLN A 154 -10.44 -14.97 -4.91
N VAL A 155 -11.02 -13.85 -4.45
CA VAL A 155 -10.43 -12.52 -4.60
C VAL A 155 -9.28 -12.35 -3.62
N ALA A 156 -9.44 -12.86 -2.39
CA ALA A 156 -8.36 -12.88 -1.40
C ALA A 156 -7.13 -13.63 -1.93
N ILE A 157 -7.34 -14.81 -2.53
CA ILE A 157 -6.25 -15.59 -3.14
C ILE A 157 -5.64 -14.84 -4.33
N CYS A 158 -6.47 -14.23 -5.18
CA CYS A 158 -5.99 -13.47 -6.34
C CYS A 158 -5.10 -12.31 -5.90
N GLN A 159 -5.55 -11.50 -4.95
CA GLN A 159 -4.77 -10.42 -4.35
C GLN A 159 -3.44 -10.94 -3.81
N PHE A 160 -3.48 -11.95 -2.95
CA PHE A 160 -2.30 -12.52 -2.31
C PHE A 160 -1.26 -13.03 -3.34
N VAL A 161 -1.71 -13.75 -4.37
CA VAL A 161 -0.83 -14.25 -5.44
C VAL A 161 -0.23 -13.09 -6.22
N THR A 162 -1.03 -12.08 -6.57
CA THR A 162 -0.52 -10.90 -7.30
C THR A 162 0.47 -10.09 -6.46
N ASP A 163 0.29 -10.02 -5.15
CA ASP A 163 1.21 -9.36 -4.22
C ASP A 163 2.57 -10.07 -4.18
N ILE A 164 2.58 -11.40 -4.05
CA ILE A 164 3.81 -12.21 -4.09
C ILE A 164 4.55 -12.04 -5.42
N ILE A 165 3.82 -12.10 -6.54
CA ILE A 165 4.41 -11.95 -7.88
C ILE A 165 5.02 -10.55 -8.02
N SER A 166 4.29 -9.51 -7.62
CA SER A 166 4.76 -8.13 -7.67
C SER A 166 6.03 -7.93 -6.82
N ASP A 167 6.01 -8.37 -5.56
CA ASP A 167 7.15 -8.23 -4.66
C ASP A 167 8.36 -9.06 -5.16
N SER A 168 8.12 -10.22 -5.76
CA SER A 168 9.16 -11.01 -6.43
C SER A 168 9.76 -10.26 -7.63
N ILE A 169 8.94 -9.61 -8.45
CA ILE A 169 9.44 -8.80 -9.57
C ILE A 169 10.29 -7.63 -9.06
N LEU A 170 9.85 -6.93 -8.01
CA LEU A 170 10.61 -5.85 -7.38
C LEU A 170 11.92 -6.35 -6.75
N LEU A 171 11.96 -7.59 -6.29
CA LEU A 171 13.14 -8.26 -5.77
C LEU A 171 14.15 -8.61 -6.86
N PHE A 172 13.68 -9.19 -7.98
CA PHE A 172 14.52 -9.66 -9.07
C PHE A 172 14.96 -8.54 -10.03
N ALA A 173 14.14 -7.49 -10.21
CA ALA A 173 14.46 -6.35 -11.07
C ALA A 173 15.83 -5.73 -10.78
N PRO A 174 16.18 -5.40 -9.51
CA PRO A 174 17.52 -4.94 -9.20
C PRO A 174 18.52 -6.08 -9.37
N LEU A 175 18.28 -7.34 -8.97
CA LEU A 175 19.27 -8.43 -9.15
C LEU A 175 19.75 -8.63 -10.61
N LEU A 176 18.86 -8.47 -11.58
CA LEU A 176 19.20 -8.51 -13.01
C LEU A 176 20.07 -7.33 -13.46
N LEU A 177 20.05 -6.20 -12.74
CA LEU A 177 20.93 -5.04 -12.92
C LEU A 177 22.38 -5.34 -12.47
N PHE A 178 22.58 -6.26 -11.53
CA PHE A 178 23.88 -6.53 -10.90
C PHE A 178 24.80 -7.47 -11.65
N ARG A 179 24.31 -8.21 -12.65
CA ARG A 179 25.23 -9.03 -13.47
C ARG A 179 26.36 -8.19 -14.08
N ASP A 180 26.17 -6.88 -14.18
CA ASP A 180 27.11 -5.97 -14.82
C ASP A 180 27.86 -5.00 -13.87
N LEU A 181 27.49 -4.85 -12.58
CA LEU A 181 28.06 -3.78 -11.71
C LEU A 181 28.37 -4.23 -10.26
N LEU A 182 29.66 -4.27 -9.91
CA LEU A 182 30.25 -4.74 -8.63
C LEU A 182 30.42 -3.63 -7.55
N ASP A 183 29.50 -2.66 -7.44
CA ASP A 183 29.69 -1.53 -6.50
C ASP A 183 29.12 -1.77 -5.08
N LYS A 184 29.86 -1.32 -4.06
CA LYS A 184 29.53 -1.42 -2.62
C LYS A 184 28.33 -0.54 -2.22
N SER A 185 28.13 0.60 -2.89
CA SER A 185 26.94 1.43 -2.68
C SER A 185 25.69 0.67 -3.10
N LEU A 186 25.78 0.01 -4.25
CA LEU A 186 24.70 -0.73 -4.88
C LEU A 186 24.29 -1.99 -4.08
N ARG A 187 25.24 -2.69 -3.45
CA ARG A 187 24.95 -3.79 -2.50
C ARG A 187 24.10 -3.34 -1.30
N ARG A 188 24.35 -2.14 -0.76
CA ARG A 188 23.54 -1.59 0.34
C ARG A 188 22.11 -1.26 -0.12
N LYS A 189 21.94 -0.73 -1.33
CA LYS A 189 20.62 -0.45 -1.91
C LYS A 189 19.80 -1.75 -2.07
N LEU A 190 20.43 -2.81 -2.58
CA LEU A 190 19.80 -4.13 -2.68
C LEU A 190 19.40 -4.72 -1.34
N SER A 191 20.31 -4.70 -0.37
CA SER A 191 20.02 -5.27 0.95
C SER A 191 18.82 -4.57 1.59
N LEU A 192 18.69 -3.26 1.38
CA LEU A 192 17.50 -2.51 1.79
C LEU A 192 16.25 -2.92 1.01
N ILE A 193 16.30 -2.96 -0.33
CA ILE A 193 15.13 -3.36 -1.14
C ILE A 193 14.68 -4.79 -0.80
N PHE A 194 15.62 -5.72 -0.70
CA PHE A 194 15.38 -7.11 -0.31
C PHE A 194 14.72 -7.19 1.07
N SER A 195 15.30 -6.53 2.07
CA SER A 195 14.72 -6.46 3.42
C SER A 195 13.30 -5.91 3.39
N THR A 196 13.07 -4.85 2.63
CA THR A 196 11.76 -4.24 2.54
C THR A 196 10.72 -5.10 1.83
N CYS A 197 11.09 -5.85 0.78
CA CYS A 197 10.17 -6.78 0.10
C CYS A 197 9.79 -7.97 0.99
N VAL A 198 10.71 -8.46 1.80
CA VAL A 198 10.42 -9.51 2.79
C VAL A 198 9.41 -9.00 3.81
N VAL A 199 9.59 -7.78 4.33
CA VAL A 199 8.66 -7.16 5.28
C VAL A 199 7.27 -6.99 4.65
N THR A 200 7.16 -6.45 3.43
CA THR A 200 5.85 -6.28 2.76
C THR A 200 5.17 -7.61 2.51
N THR A 201 5.91 -8.64 2.13
CA THR A 201 5.36 -9.99 1.90
C THR A 201 4.81 -10.60 3.18
N ILE A 202 5.53 -10.48 4.30
CA ILE A 202 5.07 -10.99 5.61
C ILE A 202 3.78 -10.28 6.03
N VAL A 203 3.73 -8.96 5.88
CA VAL A 203 2.54 -8.18 6.27
C VAL A 203 1.34 -8.50 5.37
N SER A 204 1.56 -8.65 4.06
CA SER A 204 0.53 -9.06 3.10
C SER A 204 0.00 -10.45 3.42
N LEU A 205 0.86 -11.37 3.87
CA LEU A 205 0.46 -12.70 4.34
C LEU A 205 -0.40 -12.63 5.60
N VAL A 206 -0.05 -11.77 6.56
CA VAL A 206 -0.84 -11.56 7.78
C VAL A 206 -2.22 -11.00 7.43
N HIS A 207 -2.29 -9.99 6.54
CA HIS A 207 -3.55 -9.45 6.07
C HIS A 207 -4.40 -10.50 5.35
N ALA A 208 -3.79 -11.28 4.45
CA ALA A 208 -4.46 -12.40 3.78
C ALA A 208 -5.01 -13.42 4.80
N ALA A 209 -4.25 -13.76 5.85
CA ALA A 209 -4.71 -14.66 6.90
C ALA A 209 -5.96 -14.13 7.65
N PHE A 210 -6.01 -12.83 7.94
CA PHE A 210 -7.19 -12.21 8.55
C PHE A 210 -8.39 -12.15 7.60
N LEU A 211 -8.14 -11.93 6.31
CA LEU A 211 -9.15 -11.95 5.26
C LEU A 211 -9.75 -13.35 5.11
N LEU A 212 -8.92 -14.40 5.09
CA LEU A 212 -9.33 -15.81 5.04
C LEU A 212 -10.18 -16.23 6.25
N ARG A 213 -9.91 -15.65 7.43
CA ARG A 213 -10.66 -15.93 8.66
C ARG A 213 -11.91 -15.08 8.81
N ASN A 214 -12.28 -14.25 7.83
CA ASN A 214 -13.42 -13.31 7.90
C ASN A 214 -13.47 -12.53 9.22
N SER A 215 -12.32 -12.03 9.67
CA SER A 215 -12.17 -11.44 11.01
C SER A 215 -12.72 -10.01 11.16
N GLY A 216 -13.69 -9.60 10.34
CA GLY A 216 -14.38 -8.31 10.39
C GLY A 216 -13.42 -7.12 10.47
N ILE A 217 -13.46 -6.37 11.58
CA ILE A 217 -12.64 -5.17 11.82
C ILE A 217 -11.13 -5.47 11.79
N ASN A 218 -10.69 -6.68 12.16
CA ASN A 218 -9.27 -7.04 12.09
C ASN A 218 -8.73 -7.04 10.65
N ILE A 219 -9.60 -7.21 9.65
CA ILE A 219 -9.25 -7.07 8.23
C ILE A 219 -8.90 -5.60 7.93
N ALA A 220 -9.70 -4.66 8.45
CA ALA A 220 -9.43 -3.22 8.28
C ALA A 220 -8.16 -2.77 9.03
N ILE A 221 -7.91 -3.32 10.22
CA ILE A 221 -6.68 -3.04 10.98
C ILE A 221 -5.47 -3.53 10.19
N SER A 222 -5.47 -4.79 9.77
CA SER A 222 -4.35 -5.38 9.00
C SER A 222 -4.14 -4.68 7.65
N ALA A 223 -5.20 -4.33 6.92
CA ALA A 223 -5.11 -3.56 5.68
C ALA A 223 -4.48 -2.17 5.90
N THR A 224 -4.82 -1.52 7.01
CA THR A 224 -4.26 -0.21 7.36
C THR A 224 -2.76 -0.32 7.68
N VAL A 225 -2.37 -1.34 8.43
CA VAL A 225 -0.96 -1.64 8.74
C VAL A 225 -0.19 -1.94 7.46
N GLU A 226 -0.74 -2.76 6.56
CA GLU A 226 -0.13 -3.10 5.28
C GLU A 226 0.07 -1.89 4.38
N GLY A 227 -0.95 -1.04 4.22
CA GLY A 227 -0.84 0.19 3.45
C GLY A 227 0.23 1.14 4.00
N CYS A 228 0.23 1.38 5.32
CA CYS A 228 1.21 2.25 5.95
C CYS A 228 2.64 1.69 5.84
N LEU A 229 2.82 0.38 6.09
CA LEU A 229 4.13 -0.25 6.00
C LEU A 229 4.65 -0.26 4.57
N SER A 230 3.79 -0.50 3.57
CA SER A 230 4.16 -0.42 2.16
C SER A 230 4.69 0.95 1.78
N LEU A 231 4.04 2.03 2.26
CA LEU A 231 4.49 3.40 2.03
C LEU A 231 5.81 3.72 2.77
N ILE A 232 5.95 3.29 4.02
CA ILE A 232 7.22 3.44 4.78
C ILE A 232 8.36 2.74 4.04
N VAL A 233 8.14 1.48 3.65
CA VAL A 233 9.08 0.65 2.88
C VAL A 233 9.49 1.32 1.59
N ALA A 234 8.55 1.89 0.84
CA ALA A 234 8.85 2.58 -0.41
C ALA A 234 9.77 3.80 -0.21
N ASN A 235 9.75 4.41 0.97
CA ASN A 235 10.58 5.57 1.30
C ASN A 235 11.96 5.19 1.89
N ILE A 236 12.09 4.05 2.56
CA ILE A 236 13.34 3.63 3.24
C ILE A 236 14.59 3.65 2.33
N PRO A 237 14.57 3.06 1.12
CA PRO A 237 15.73 3.07 0.24
C PRO A 237 16.18 4.50 -0.08
N VAL A 238 15.23 5.39 -0.38
CA VAL A 238 15.52 6.77 -0.77
C VAL A 238 16.11 7.58 0.39
N ILE A 239 15.55 7.39 1.59
CA ILE A 239 15.97 8.09 2.81
C ILE A 239 17.39 7.69 3.23
N ASN A 240 17.70 6.40 3.21
CA ASN A 240 18.98 5.88 3.71
C ASN A 240 20.15 5.98 2.72
N ILE A 241 19.88 6.19 1.43
CA ILE A 241 20.93 6.40 0.45
C ILE A 241 21.39 7.85 0.51
N ASN A 242 22.61 8.09 1.00
CA ASN A 242 23.21 9.43 1.04
C ASN A 242 23.46 9.95 -0.40
N ASP A 243 23.07 11.19 -0.70
CA ASP A 243 22.96 11.78 -2.05
C ASP A 243 24.26 12.01 -2.81
N ARG A 244 25.39 11.42 -2.40
CA ARG A 244 26.68 11.64 -3.08
C ARG A 244 26.80 11.01 -4.48
N TYR A 245 25.78 10.34 -4.99
CA TYR A 245 25.80 9.65 -6.30
C TYR A 245 24.47 9.73 -7.06
N TRP A 246 23.71 10.81 -6.91
CA TRP A 246 22.50 11.11 -7.70
C TRP A 246 22.67 12.38 -8.52
#